data_AF-A0A929PHK0-F1
#
_entry.id   AF-A0A929PHK0-F1
#
_cell.length_a   1.000
_cell.length_b   1.000
_cell.length_c   1.000
_cell.angle_alpha   90.00
_cell.angle_beta   90.00
_cell.angle_gamma   90.00
#
_symmetry.space_group_name_H-M   'P 1'
#
loop_
_entity.id
_entity.type
_entity.pdbx_description
1 polymer ?
#
loop_
_entity_poly.entity_id
_entity_poly.type
_entity_poly.pdbx_seq_one_letter_code
_entity_poly.pdbx_strand_id
1 'polypeptide(L)'
;LVELTRYMVPGKAERDKINLIGFKQDDLRSSADLLEIERILNSQGIMVNSVLTNSRFEAIKNAPNASLNIVLGGDGLESAKIMQERFDMPYVVTPYPFGLNNSIDFLESVTTGLNREVNQEFITAEKDSIKERIARIFLFLQGIY
;
A
#
# COMPACT_ATOMS: atom_id res chain seq x y z
N LEU A 1 -5.89 6.43 15.22
CA LEU A 1 -5.91 6.85 13.81
C LEU A 1 -7.01 7.88 13.53
N VAL A 2 -8.27 7.63 13.92
CA VAL A 2 -9.41 8.54 13.66
C VAL A 2 -9.14 10.00 14.05
N GLU A 3 -8.54 10.25 15.22
CA GLU A 3 -8.24 11.60 15.70
C GLU A 3 -7.29 12.39 14.78
N LEU A 4 -6.42 11.73 14.02
CA LEU A 4 -5.52 12.41 13.07
C LEU A 4 -6.31 13.12 11.96
N THR A 5 -7.47 12.59 11.58
CA THR A 5 -8.31 13.20 10.54
C THR A 5 -8.75 14.61 10.91
N ARG A 6 -8.86 14.95 12.21
CA ARG A 6 -9.26 16.30 12.66
C ARG A 6 -8.25 17.38 12.27
N TYR A 7 -6.98 17.01 12.13
CA TYR A 7 -5.88 17.92 11.82
C TYR A 7 -5.59 18.02 10.32
N MET A 8 -6.24 17.19 9.49
CA MET A 8 -6.06 17.19 8.05
C MET A 8 -6.67 18.44 7.40
N VAL A 9 -5.95 18.98 6.43
CA VAL A 9 -6.36 20.18 5.69
C VAL A 9 -6.87 19.75 4.32
N PRO A 10 -8.05 20.21 3.86
CA PRO A 10 -8.51 19.97 2.50
C PRO A 10 -7.48 20.46 1.48
N GLY A 11 -7.23 19.67 0.45
CA GLY A 11 -6.34 20.06 -0.63
C GLY A 11 -6.72 19.42 -1.94
N LYS A 12 -5.99 19.75 -2.99
CA LYS A 12 -6.27 19.26 -4.34
C LYS A 12 -5.64 17.89 -4.52
N ALA A 13 -6.45 16.90 -4.86
CA ALA A 13 -5.99 15.56 -5.18
C ALA A 13 -4.95 15.59 -6.31
N GLU A 14 -3.76 15.08 -6.02
CA GLU A 14 -2.69 14.81 -6.95
C GLU A 14 -2.85 13.39 -7.50
N ARG A 15 -2.73 13.26 -8.83
CA ARG A 15 -2.84 11.97 -9.51
C ARG A 15 -1.73 11.02 -9.08
N ASP A 16 -2.04 9.73 -9.07
CA ASP A 16 -1.10 8.64 -8.82
C ASP A 16 -0.41 8.72 -7.45
N LYS A 17 -0.99 9.47 -6.53
CA LYS A 17 -0.58 9.54 -5.13
C LYS A 17 -1.59 8.82 -4.25
N ILE A 18 -1.10 7.98 -3.36
CA ILE A 18 -1.93 7.22 -2.41
C ILE A 18 -1.54 7.49 -0.96
N ASN A 19 -2.46 7.31 -0.03
CA ASN A 19 -2.11 7.16 1.38
C ASN A 19 -2.18 5.69 1.80
N LEU A 20 -1.26 5.28 2.67
CA LEU A 20 -1.33 3.99 3.35
C LEU A 20 -1.93 4.17 4.75
N ILE A 21 -3.02 3.44 4.99
CA ILE A 21 -3.76 3.40 6.25
C ILE A 21 -3.64 1.98 6.81
N GLY A 22 -3.43 1.88 8.12
CA GLY A 22 -3.37 0.58 8.79
C GLY A 22 -1.99 -0.07 8.79
N PHE A 23 -0.94 0.58 8.27
CA PHE A 23 0.43 0.07 8.25
C PHE A 23 0.99 -0.17 9.66
N LYS A 24 1.45 -1.39 9.94
CA LYS A 24 2.02 -1.86 11.20
C LYS A 24 3.49 -1.46 11.32
N GLN A 25 3.73 -0.24 11.79
CA GLN A 25 5.09 0.27 11.99
C GLN A 25 5.85 -0.51 13.07
N ASP A 26 5.14 -1.15 13.99
CA ASP A 26 5.65 -1.94 15.10
C ASP A 26 6.09 -3.37 14.71
N ASP A 27 5.79 -3.82 13.48
CA ASP A 27 6.24 -5.12 12.99
C ASP A 27 7.76 -5.18 12.78
N LEU A 28 8.31 -6.38 12.93
CA LEU A 28 9.73 -6.65 12.66
C LEU A 28 10.06 -6.33 11.21
N ARG A 29 11.05 -5.44 11.01
CA ARG A 29 11.48 -4.96 9.68
C ARG A 29 10.43 -4.14 8.92
N SER A 30 9.49 -3.51 9.63
CA SER A 30 8.51 -2.60 9.02
C SER A 30 9.13 -1.55 8.08
N SER A 31 10.33 -1.01 8.39
CA SER A 31 11.01 -0.10 7.47
C SER A 31 11.38 -0.74 6.13
N ALA A 32 11.79 -2.00 6.11
CA ALA A 32 12.07 -2.74 4.88
C ALA A 32 10.78 -3.09 4.13
N ASP A 33 9.71 -3.43 4.85
CA ASP A 33 8.41 -3.70 4.25
C ASP A 33 7.83 -2.45 3.57
N LEU A 34 7.96 -1.28 4.21
CA LEU A 34 7.54 -0.02 3.61
C LEU A 34 8.36 0.30 2.34
N LEU A 35 9.68 0.10 2.37
CA LEU A 35 10.53 0.29 1.20
C LEU A 35 10.13 -0.63 0.05
N GLU A 36 9.75 -1.88 0.36
CA GLU A 36 9.28 -2.82 -0.66
C GLU A 36 7.91 -2.42 -1.22
N ILE A 37 6.97 -2.00 -0.38
CA ILE A 37 5.68 -1.47 -0.82
C ILE A 37 5.90 -0.26 -1.74
N GLU A 38 6.75 0.68 -1.36
CA GLU A 38 7.09 1.84 -2.18
C GLU A 38 7.75 1.43 -3.50
N ARG A 39 8.67 0.46 -3.50
CA ARG A 39 9.32 -0.05 -4.73
C ARG A 39 8.29 -0.61 -5.72
N ILE A 40 7.39 -1.45 -5.23
CA ILE A 40 6.38 -2.11 -6.07
C ILE A 40 5.40 -1.06 -6.62
N LEU A 41 4.96 -0.10 -5.81
CA LEU A 41 4.09 1.00 -6.27
C LEU A 41 4.78 1.90 -7.29
N ASN A 42 6.05 2.24 -7.05
CA ASN A 42 6.85 3.05 -7.96
C ASN A 42 7.06 2.37 -9.32
N SER A 43 7.09 1.03 -9.37
CA SER A 43 7.12 0.30 -10.65
C SER A 43 5.88 0.56 -11.52
N GLN A 44 4.77 0.99 -10.91
CA GLN A 44 3.53 1.38 -11.56
C GLN A 44 3.42 2.91 -11.70
N GLY A 45 4.46 3.67 -11.36
CA GLY A 45 4.40 5.13 -11.31
C GLY A 45 3.45 5.68 -10.25
N ILE A 46 3.19 4.91 -9.19
CA ILE A 46 2.34 5.31 -8.05
C ILE A 46 3.25 5.69 -6.88
N MET A 47 2.99 6.84 -6.28
CA MET A 47 3.77 7.36 -5.15
C MET A 47 2.97 7.30 -3.85
N VAL A 48 3.65 6.99 -2.74
CA VAL A 48 3.08 7.12 -1.40
C VAL A 48 3.16 8.58 -0.96
N ASN A 49 2.01 9.20 -0.72
CA ASN A 49 1.88 10.56 -0.20
C ASN A 49 2.09 10.61 1.32
N SER A 50 1.41 9.72 2.03
CA SER A 50 1.52 9.62 3.49
C SER A 50 1.20 8.20 3.95
N VAL A 51 1.94 7.74 4.96
CA VAL A 51 1.63 6.57 5.78
C VAL A 51 1.11 7.11 7.11
N LEU A 52 -0.18 6.89 7.42
CA LEU A 52 -0.82 7.55 8.56
C LEU A 52 -0.15 7.25 9.91
N THR A 53 0.52 6.10 10.03
CA THR A 53 1.25 5.69 11.24
C THR A 53 2.73 6.08 11.22
N ASN A 54 3.36 6.22 10.05
CA ASN A 54 4.82 6.31 9.92
C ASN A 54 5.35 7.62 9.31
N SER A 55 4.49 8.46 8.73
CA SER A 55 4.90 9.72 8.12
C SER A 55 5.02 10.87 9.12
N ARG A 56 5.77 11.91 8.74
CA ARG A 56 5.83 13.17 9.49
C ARG A 56 4.43 13.79 9.59
N PHE A 57 4.16 14.47 10.70
CA PHE A 57 2.86 15.09 10.94
C PHE A 57 2.40 16.03 9.80
N GLU A 58 3.32 16.79 9.20
CA GLU A 58 3.02 17.66 8.06
C GLU A 58 2.57 16.88 6.80
N ALA A 59 3.11 15.68 6.57
CA ALA A 59 2.63 14.82 5.49
C ALA A 59 1.24 14.26 5.81
N ILE A 60 0.98 13.90 7.07
CA ILE A 60 -0.34 13.42 7.53
C ILE A 60 -1.39 14.52 7.40
N LYS A 61 -1.08 15.79 7.74
CA LYS A 61 -1.98 16.93 7.53
C LYS A 61 -2.39 17.08 6.06
N ASN A 62 -1.46 16.82 5.16
CA ASN A 62 -1.62 16.88 3.71
C ASN A 62 -2.04 15.53 3.11
N ALA A 63 -2.46 14.55 3.92
CA ALA A 63 -3.01 13.29 3.42
C ALA A 63 -4.16 13.50 2.42
N PRO A 64 -5.05 14.51 2.56
CA PRO A 64 -6.08 14.80 1.56
C PRO A 64 -5.60 15.17 0.16
N ASN A 65 -4.30 15.41 -0.05
CA ASN A 65 -3.74 15.66 -1.36
C ASN A 65 -3.55 14.38 -2.19
N ALA A 66 -3.73 13.20 -1.61
CA ALA A 66 -3.68 11.94 -2.36
C ALA A 66 -4.98 11.70 -3.15
N SER A 67 -4.87 10.96 -4.24
CA SER A 67 -6.02 10.52 -5.05
C SER A 67 -6.78 9.32 -4.49
N LEU A 68 -6.16 8.52 -3.62
CA LEU A 68 -6.75 7.29 -3.09
C LEU A 68 -6.18 6.92 -1.71
N ASN A 69 -7.02 6.38 -0.83
CA ASN A 69 -6.59 5.77 0.43
C ASN A 69 -6.55 4.24 0.31
N ILE A 70 -5.44 3.62 0.71
CA ILE A 70 -5.30 2.17 0.76
C ILE A 70 -5.28 1.71 2.21
N VAL A 71 -6.25 0.89 2.58
CA VAL A 71 -6.41 0.35 3.94
C VAL A 71 -5.87 -1.08 3.96
N LEU A 72 -4.74 -1.26 4.65
CA LEU A 72 -4.07 -2.56 4.79
C LEU A 72 -4.73 -3.37 5.90
N GLY A 73 -5.23 -4.55 5.57
CA GLY A 73 -5.81 -5.49 6.54
C GLY A 73 -7.08 -5.02 7.25
N GLY A 74 -7.66 -3.88 6.83
CA GLY A 74 -8.82 -3.26 7.48
C GLY A 74 -8.50 -2.36 8.67
N ASP A 75 -7.24 -2.31 9.12
CA ASP A 75 -6.83 -1.47 10.23
C ASP A 75 -6.94 0.02 9.86
N GLY A 76 -7.65 0.79 10.66
CA GLY A 76 -7.90 2.21 10.37
C GLY A 76 -8.98 2.47 9.31
N LEU A 77 -9.81 1.47 8.96
CA LEU A 77 -10.97 1.62 8.07
C LEU A 77 -11.87 2.81 8.45
N GLU A 78 -12.11 3.02 9.74
CA GLU A 78 -12.90 4.17 10.21
C GLU A 78 -12.25 5.52 9.86
N SER A 79 -10.92 5.60 9.81
CA SER A 79 -10.24 6.81 9.34
C SER A 79 -10.43 7.03 7.84
N ALA A 80 -10.42 5.94 7.05
CA ALA A 80 -10.69 6.01 5.62
C ALA A 80 -12.11 6.45 5.31
N LYS A 81 -13.11 5.95 6.04
CA LYS A 81 -14.52 6.38 5.93
C LYS A 81 -14.68 7.87 6.24
N ILE A 82 -14.06 8.35 7.32
CA ILE A 82 -14.09 9.78 7.68
C ILE A 82 -13.42 10.63 6.60
N MET A 83 -12.31 10.16 6.01
CA MET A 83 -11.64 10.86 4.91
C MET A 83 -12.49 10.88 3.64
N GLN A 84 -13.25 9.81 3.37
CA GLN A 84 -14.23 9.78 2.29
C GLN A 84 -15.34 10.81 2.52
N GLU A 85 -15.92 10.86 3.71
CA GLU A 85 -17.02 11.79 4.03
C GLU A 85 -16.59 13.26 4.05
N ARG A 86 -15.36 13.55 4.50
CA ARG A 86 -14.89 14.94 4.72
C ARG A 86 -14.11 15.53 3.55
N PHE A 87 -13.44 14.69 2.77
CA PHE A 87 -12.51 15.13 1.72
C PHE A 87 -12.79 14.47 0.37
N ASP A 88 -13.91 13.75 0.23
CA ASP A 88 -14.30 13.02 -0.99
C ASP A 88 -13.23 12.04 -1.49
N MET A 89 -12.44 11.49 -0.56
CA MET A 89 -11.36 10.58 -0.90
C MET A 89 -11.84 9.13 -1.00
N PRO A 90 -11.73 8.47 -2.16
CA PRO A 90 -12.03 7.05 -2.25
C PRO A 90 -11.04 6.23 -1.42
N TYR A 91 -11.46 5.02 -1.04
CA TYR A 91 -10.58 4.07 -0.39
C TYR A 91 -10.77 2.65 -0.91
N VAL A 92 -9.71 1.85 -0.82
CA VAL A 92 -9.70 0.42 -1.12
C VAL A 92 -9.15 -0.32 0.09
N VAL A 93 -9.83 -1.40 0.48
CA VAL A 93 -9.33 -2.33 1.51
C VAL A 93 -8.65 -3.50 0.81
N THR A 94 -7.45 -3.82 1.24
CA THR A 94 -6.62 -4.86 0.62
C THR A 94 -5.83 -5.61 1.70
N PRO A 95 -5.50 -6.90 1.51
CA PRO A 95 -4.62 -7.60 2.43
C PRO A 95 -3.24 -6.93 2.53
N TYR A 96 -2.51 -7.29 3.57
CA TYR A 96 -1.08 -6.98 3.63
C TYR A 96 -0.35 -7.70 2.48
N PRO A 97 0.58 -7.03 1.77
CA PRO A 97 1.30 -7.61 0.62
C PRO A 97 2.40 -8.59 1.07
N PHE A 98 2.00 -9.62 1.83
CA PHE A 98 2.89 -10.68 2.29
C PHE A 98 2.76 -11.91 1.40
N GLY A 99 3.90 -12.33 0.85
CA GLY A 99 3.94 -13.40 -0.13
C GLY A 99 3.49 -12.95 -1.51
N LEU A 100 3.75 -13.80 -2.51
CA LEU A 100 3.56 -13.46 -3.92
C LEU A 100 2.11 -13.11 -4.26
N ASN A 101 1.15 -13.93 -3.85
CA ASN A 101 -0.27 -13.73 -4.21
C ASN A 101 -0.82 -12.44 -3.60
N ASN A 102 -0.66 -12.22 -2.29
CA ASN A 102 -1.16 -11.00 -1.67
C ASN A 102 -0.43 -9.74 -2.19
N SER A 103 0.82 -9.85 -2.62
CA SER A 103 1.53 -8.72 -3.25
C SER A 103 0.94 -8.37 -4.61
N ILE A 104 0.53 -9.37 -5.39
CA ILE A 104 -0.18 -9.17 -6.66
C ILE A 104 -1.56 -8.59 -6.40
N ASP A 105 -2.34 -9.19 -5.50
CA ASP A 105 -3.68 -8.73 -5.15
C ASP A 105 -3.66 -7.29 -4.62
N PHE A 106 -2.64 -6.95 -3.81
CA PHE A 106 -2.38 -5.58 -3.37
C PHE A 106 -2.16 -4.65 -4.55
N LEU A 107 -1.23 -4.97 -5.45
CA LEU A 107 -0.89 -4.11 -6.57
C LEU A 107 -2.09 -3.90 -7.51
N GLU A 108 -2.80 -4.98 -7.83
CA GLU A 108 -4.01 -4.95 -8.66
C GLU A 108 -5.13 -4.14 -8.01
N SER A 109 -5.32 -4.27 -6.70
CA SER A 109 -6.31 -3.49 -5.93
C SER A 109 -6.01 -2.00 -5.99
N VAL A 110 -4.73 -1.62 -5.83
CA VAL A 110 -4.31 -0.22 -5.87
C VAL A 110 -4.47 0.36 -7.28
N THR A 111 -4.03 -0.34 -8.32
CA THR A 111 -4.14 0.16 -9.71
C THR A 111 -5.60 0.28 -10.13
N THR A 112 -6.43 -0.72 -9.78
CA THR A 112 -7.87 -0.69 -10.05
C THR A 112 -8.54 0.48 -9.34
N GLY A 113 -8.19 0.73 -8.07
CA GLY A 113 -8.70 1.88 -7.31
C GLY A 113 -8.32 3.24 -7.93
N LEU A 114 -7.22 3.29 -8.67
CA LEU A 114 -6.79 4.47 -9.43
C LEU A 114 -7.35 4.51 -10.87
N ASN A 115 -8.19 3.55 -11.26
CA ASN A 115 -8.68 3.35 -12.64
C ASN A 115 -7.54 3.18 -13.65
N ARG A 116 -6.51 2.41 -13.29
CA ARG A 116 -5.35 2.09 -14.11
C ARG A 116 -5.20 0.58 -14.26
N GLU A 117 -4.66 0.16 -15.40
CA GLU A 117 -4.25 -1.21 -15.60
C GLU A 117 -2.89 -1.46 -14.96
N VAL A 118 -2.72 -2.63 -14.36
CA VAL A 118 -1.45 -3.05 -13.78
C VAL A 118 -0.48 -3.44 -14.89
N ASN A 119 0.80 -3.08 -14.73
CA ASN A 119 1.86 -3.53 -15.63
C ASN A 119 2.12 -5.03 -15.40
N GLN A 120 1.53 -5.85 -16.27
CA GLN A 120 1.66 -7.31 -16.24
C GLN A 120 3.09 -7.80 -16.51
N GLU A 121 3.91 -7.02 -17.21
CA GLU A 121 5.33 -7.36 -17.44
C GLU A 121 6.11 -7.36 -16.13
N PHE A 122 5.83 -6.37 -15.26
CA PHE A 122 6.43 -6.30 -13.93
C PHE A 122 6.05 -7.51 -13.07
N ILE A 123 4.76 -7.87 -13.04
CA ILE A 123 4.28 -9.04 -12.29
C ILE A 123 4.94 -10.33 -12.80
N THR A 124 5.06 -10.48 -14.12
CA THR A 124 5.67 -11.65 -14.74
C THR A 124 7.15 -11.76 -14.38
N ALA A 125 7.89 -10.66 -14.46
CA ALA A 125 9.31 -10.63 -14.09
C ALA A 125 9.54 -10.96 -12.60
N GLU A 126 8.70 -10.45 -11.69
CA GLU A 126 8.78 -10.77 -10.26
C GLU A 126 8.46 -12.24 -9.99
N LYS A 127 7.44 -12.79 -10.66
CA LYS A 127 7.09 -14.23 -10.58
C LYS A 127 8.27 -15.11 -11.00
N ASP A 128 8.93 -14.79 -12.11
CA ASP A 128 10.06 -15.57 -12.62
C ASP A 128 11.27 -15.48 -11.68
N SER A 129 11.60 -14.28 -11.19
CA SER A 129 12.68 -14.08 -10.22
C SER A 129 12.45 -14.85 -8.91
N ILE A 130 11.24 -14.80 -8.38
CA ILE A 130 10.87 -15.54 -7.17
C ILE A 130 10.93 -17.05 -7.43
N LYS A 131 10.44 -17.53 -8.58
CA LYS A 131 10.50 -18.94 -8.95
C LYS A 131 11.93 -19.46 -9.00
N GLU A 132 12.86 -18.70 -9.60
CA GLU A 132 14.28 -19.06 -9.62
C GLU A 132 14.89 -19.10 -8.21
N ARG A 133 14.56 -18.11 -7.37
CA ARG A 133 15.04 -18.05 -5.98
C ARG A 133 14.51 -19.21 -5.15
N ILE A 134 13.22 -19.53 -5.26
CA ILE A 134 12.58 -20.64 -4.57
C ILE A 134 13.16 -21.96 -5.08
N ALA A 135 13.33 -22.16 -6.38
CA ALA A 135 13.88 -23.41 -6.93
C ALA A 135 15.24 -23.79 -6.31
N ARG A 136 16.09 -22.79 -6.03
CA ARG A 136 17.39 -23.02 -5.36
C ARG A 136 17.28 -23.49 -3.92
N ILE A 137 16.18 -23.18 -3.23
CA ILE A 137 15.97 -23.52 -1.81
C ILE A 137 14.85 -24.53 -1.58
N PHE A 138 14.11 -24.90 -2.64
CA PHE A 138 12.91 -25.74 -2.58
C PHE A 138 13.20 -27.10 -1.94
N LEU A 139 14.37 -27.68 -2.25
CA LEU A 139 14.84 -28.93 -1.63
C LEU A 139 14.95 -28.85 -0.10
N PHE A 140 15.26 -27.67 0.46
CA PHE A 140 15.34 -27.47 1.91
C PHE A 140 13.99 -27.15 2.55
N LEU A 141 13.05 -26.58 1.78
CA LEU A 141 11.70 -26.26 2.26
C LEU A 141 10.79 -27.49 2.34
N GLN A 142 11.01 -28.51 1.49
CA GLN A 142 10.22 -29.75 1.53
C GLN A 142 10.41 -30.57 2.82
N GLY A 143 11.48 -30.35 3.58
CA GLY A 143 11.74 -31.07 4.84
C GLY A 143 11.01 -30.52 6.08
N ILE A 144 10.20 -29.48 5.92
CA ILE A 144 9.45 -28.82 7.02
C ILE A 144 7.96 -29.25 7.03
N TYR A 145 7.53 -30.09 6.09
CA TYR A 145 6.19 -30.67 6.03
C TYR A 145 6.21 -32.19 6.14
#